data_AF-A0A5A9E695-F1
#
_entry.id   AF-A0A5A9E695-F1
#
_cell.length_a   1.000
_cell.length_b   1.000
_cell.length_c   1.000
_cell.angle_alpha   90.00
_cell.angle_beta   90.00
_cell.angle_gamma   90.00
#
_symmetry.space_group_name_H-M   'P 1'
#
loop_
_entity.id
_entity.type
_entity.pdbx_description
1 polymer ?
#
loop_
_entity_poly.entity_id
_entity_poly.type
_entity_poly.pdbx_seq_one_letter_code
_entity_poly.pdbx_strand_id
1 'polypeptide(L)'
;MVALNYRKDHVIKNKYSRSGDPLIKVQAIVVHYTANPHANAEDHQEFFDGADGGNYRYAGAHIFVDKDEAVEVIPLNEVAYQANEKEPRLSTLKATTSYYPEGNANLLTLSIEMCIEEDGSFHPDTVERTRLVVKYLQNKFPQLRDTKNRVVRHYDVTGKICPKPFVDDVGAWKDFLNSIDQVEKKESKPAAKPQTKPSYVGKRAESIYRGKEGLDFYSKATFNDKYRAGVLHYQYGFPKIVRKLKVEGAYMFEVKNSKGHTYYITAAPKYIKVE
;
A
#
# COMPACT_ATOMS: atom_id res chain seq x y z
N MET A 1 -4.05 1.81 -14.78
CA MET A 1 -4.73 0.91 -13.82
C MET A 1 -3.83 0.78 -12.62
N VAL A 2 -4.38 1.03 -11.43
CA VAL A 2 -3.67 0.84 -10.16
C VAL A 2 -3.43 -0.65 -9.96
N ALA A 3 -2.22 -1.03 -9.59
CA ALA A 3 -1.87 -2.40 -9.25
C ALA A 3 -1.82 -2.57 -7.73
N LEU A 4 -2.15 -3.77 -7.24
CA LEU A 4 -2.17 -4.05 -5.81
C LEU A 4 -0.81 -3.79 -5.14
N ASN A 5 0.30 -4.12 -5.81
CA ASN A 5 1.67 -3.96 -5.30
C ASN A 5 1.78 -4.39 -3.83
N TYR A 6 1.37 -5.63 -3.54
CA TYR A 6 1.36 -6.18 -2.19
C TYR A 6 2.75 -6.70 -1.81
N ARG A 7 3.28 -6.21 -0.70
CA ARG A 7 4.54 -6.67 -0.11
C ARG A 7 4.30 -7.10 1.33
N LYS A 8 5.08 -8.09 1.80
CA LYS A 8 5.09 -8.47 3.22
C LYS A 8 6.41 -8.05 3.81
N ASP A 9 6.34 -7.32 4.91
CA ASP A 9 7.52 -6.83 5.62
C ASP A 9 7.21 -6.71 7.10
N HIS A 10 7.29 -7.86 7.77
CA HIS A 10 6.79 -7.95 9.14
C HIS A 10 7.78 -7.33 10.11
N VAL A 11 7.31 -6.37 10.90
CA VAL A 11 8.11 -5.74 11.96
C VAL A 11 8.59 -6.76 12.98
N ILE A 12 9.72 -6.54 13.62
CA ILE A 12 10.18 -7.41 14.70
C ILE A 12 9.13 -7.49 15.82
N LYS A 13 9.05 -8.66 16.48
CA LYS A 13 8.15 -8.81 17.64
C LYS A 13 8.60 -7.89 18.76
N ASN A 14 7.64 -7.15 19.30
CA ASN A 14 7.82 -6.24 20.42
C ASN A 14 6.47 -6.09 21.15
N LYS A 15 6.48 -5.68 22.42
CA LYS A 15 5.22 -5.62 23.21
C LYS A 15 4.30 -4.44 22.84
N TYR A 16 4.73 -3.52 21.99
CA TYR A 16 4.07 -2.25 21.73
C TYR A 16 3.26 -2.26 20.43
N SER A 17 3.82 -2.75 19.33
CA SER A 17 3.14 -2.80 18.03
C SER A 17 2.80 -4.22 17.57
N ARG A 18 3.64 -5.21 17.90
CA ARG A 18 3.49 -6.60 17.45
C ARG A 18 3.86 -7.61 18.55
N SER A 19 2.92 -7.89 19.45
CA SER A 19 3.14 -8.87 20.53
C SER A 19 3.34 -10.30 20.03
N GLY A 20 2.80 -10.62 18.86
CA GLY A 20 2.75 -11.98 18.33
C GLY A 20 1.60 -12.82 18.90
N ASP A 21 0.66 -12.18 19.61
CA ASP A 21 -0.56 -12.87 20.07
C ASP A 21 -1.41 -13.32 18.87
N PRO A 22 -1.97 -14.53 18.90
CA PRO A 22 -2.75 -15.04 17.77
C PRO A 22 -4.09 -14.31 17.65
N LEU A 23 -4.53 -14.07 16.41
CA LEU A 23 -5.93 -13.77 16.13
C LEU A 23 -6.80 -15.00 16.41
N ILE A 24 -7.94 -14.81 17.06
CA ILE A 24 -8.88 -15.91 17.31
C ILE A 24 -9.53 -16.35 16.00
N LYS A 25 -10.02 -15.37 15.23
CA LYS A 25 -10.55 -15.57 13.87
C LYS A 25 -10.66 -14.24 13.14
N VAL A 26 -10.66 -14.26 11.81
CA VAL A 26 -10.96 -13.07 11.01
C VAL A 26 -12.47 -12.92 10.84
N GLN A 27 -13.04 -11.83 11.35
CA GLN A 27 -14.46 -11.48 11.22
C GLN A 27 -14.74 -10.25 10.39
N ALA A 28 -13.87 -9.23 10.47
CA ALA A 28 -14.07 -7.97 9.76
C ALA A 28 -12.71 -7.31 9.43
N ILE A 29 -12.76 -6.36 8.51
CA ILE A 29 -11.70 -5.41 8.20
C ILE A 29 -12.09 -4.07 8.83
N VAL A 30 -11.18 -3.46 9.58
CA VAL A 30 -11.32 -2.10 10.09
C VAL A 30 -10.43 -1.19 9.25
N VAL A 31 -11.05 -0.22 8.58
CA VAL A 31 -10.37 0.78 7.76
C VAL A 31 -10.05 2.00 8.63
N HIS A 32 -8.83 2.49 8.50
CA HIS A 32 -8.25 3.62 9.23
C HIS A 32 -7.62 4.64 8.27
N TYR A 33 -7.18 5.76 8.83
CA TYR A 33 -6.23 6.66 8.20
C TYR A 33 -5.10 6.96 9.16
N THR A 34 -3.92 7.16 8.60
CA THR A 34 -2.69 7.36 9.37
C THR A 34 -2.68 8.65 10.18
N ALA A 35 -3.46 9.66 9.74
CA ALA A 35 -3.39 11.03 10.25
C ALA A 35 -1.94 11.60 10.23
N ASN A 36 -1.12 11.11 9.28
CA ASN A 36 0.28 11.46 9.14
C ASN A 36 0.59 11.87 7.68
N PRO A 37 0.35 13.16 7.31
CA PRO A 37 0.41 13.67 5.93
C PRO A 37 1.77 13.57 5.20
N HIS A 38 2.82 13.08 5.88
CA HIS A 38 4.18 13.03 5.35
C HIS A 38 4.77 11.62 5.28
N ALA A 39 3.99 10.59 5.60
CA ALA A 39 4.47 9.23 5.71
C ALA A 39 3.73 8.27 4.77
N ASN A 40 4.51 7.56 3.95
CA ASN A 40 4.04 6.50 3.07
C ASN A 40 3.94 5.17 3.85
N ALA A 41 3.60 4.07 3.17
CA ALA A 41 3.42 2.77 3.82
C ALA A 41 4.75 2.19 4.35
N GLU A 42 5.87 2.42 3.66
CA GLU A 42 7.22 2.05 4.11
C GLU A 42 7.60 2.81 5.39
N ASP A 43 7.37 4.12 5.44
CA ASP A 43 7.73 4.96 6.60
C ASP A 43 7.03 4.47 7.88
N HIS A 44 5.79 3.99 7.76
CA HIS A 44 5.06 3.39 8.88
C HIS A 44 5.60 2.00 9.25
N GLN A 45 6.00 1.19 8.27
CA GLN A 45 6.67 -0.08 8.54
C GLN A 45 7.97 0.17 9.33
N GLU A 46 8.83 1.07 8.85
CA GLU A 46 10.10 1.42 9.50
C GLU A 46 9.87 1.98 10.90
N PHE A 47 8.84 2.82 11.08
CA PHE A 47 8.49 3.39 12.39
C PHE A 47 8.15 2.32 13.44
N PHE A 48 7.45 1.25 13.05
CA PHE A 48 7.06 0.17 13.96
C PHE A 48 8.13 -0.93 14.09
N ASP A 49 9.15 -0.95 13.22
CA ASP A 49 10.21 -1.97 13.16
C ASP A 49 11.34 -1.72 14.17
N GLY A 50 11.01 -1.78 15.46
CA GLY A 50 11.96 -1.51 16.52
C GLY A 50 11.57 -2.15 17.85
N ALA A 51 12.53 -2.23 18.77
CA ALA A 51 12.28 -2.74 20.12
C ALA A 51 11.35 -1.81 20.93
N ASP A 52 11.33 -0.52 20.57
CA ASP A 52 10.38 0.47 21.07
C ASP A 52 9.02 0.41 20.37
N GLY A 53 8.90 -0.30 19.23
CA GLY A 53 7.64 -0.52 18.51
C GLY A 53 6.92 0.78 18.16
N GLY A 54 7.66 1.79 17.70
CA GLY A 54 7.12 3.12 17.42
C GLY A 54 6.96 3.96 18.68
N ASN A 55 8.08 4.22 19.36
CA ASN A 55 8.16 5.09 20.54
C ASN A 55 7.30 4.62 21.73
N TYR A 56 7.38 3.33 22.06
CA TYR A 56 6.72 2.68 23.20
C TYR A 56 5.20 2.77 23.19
N ARG A 57 4.61 3.00 22.02
CA ARG A 57 3.17 3.19 21.83
C ARG A 57 2.48 1.85 21.58
N TYR A 58 1.44 1.56 22.36
CA TYR A 58 0.57 0.42 22.11
C TYR A 58 -0.36 0.66 20.90
N ALA A 59 0.19 0.53 19.69
CA ALA A 59 -0.50 0.76 18.44
C ALA A 59 0.14 -0.04 17.29
N GLY A 60 -0.65 -0.46 16.31
CA GLY A 60 -0.15 -1.08 15.08
C GLY A 60 -1.28 -1.38 14.11
N ALA A 61 -0.93 -1.74 12.87
CA ALA A 61 -1.90 -2.18 11.88
C ALA A 61 -1.36 -3.34 11.05
N HIS A 62 -2.27 -4.10 10.45
CA HIS A 62 -1.87 -5.25 9.64
C HIS A 62 -1.29 -4.80 8.30
N ILE A 63 -1.93 -3.83 7.64
CA ILE A 63 -1.55 -3.38 6.31
C ILE A 63 -1.59 -1.86 6.24
N PHE A 64 -0.50 -1.24 5.77
CA PHE A 64 -0.48 0.18 5.38
C PHE A 64 -0.60 0.28 3.85
N VAL A 65 -1.37 1.24 3.37
CA VAL A 65 -1.64 1.43 1.94
C VAL A 65 -1.44 2.89 1.59
N ASP A 66 -0.58 3.16 0.63
CA ASP A 66 -0.39 4.48 0.03
C ASP A 66 -0.71 4.45 -1.48
N LYS A 67 -0.30 5.50 -2.20
CA LYS A 67 -0.55 5.64 -3.64
C LYS A 67 0.34 4.76 -4.51
N ASP A 68 1.37 4.12 -3.97
CA ASP A 68 2.36 3.33 -4.68
C ASP A 68 2.25 1.82 -4.33
N GLU A 69 2.06 1.46 -3.07
CA GLU A 69 2.07 0.08 -2.58
C GLU A 69 1.16 -0.22 -1.38
N ALA A 70 1.10 -1.51 -1.03
CA ALA A 70 0.43 -2.01 0.18
C ALA A 70 1.39 -2.95 0.93
N VAL A 71 1.73 -2.60 2.18
CA VAL A 71 2.71 -3.31 3.00
C VAL A 71 2.02 -4.04 4.15
N GLU A 72 2.09 -5.37 4.18
CA GLU A 72 1.67 -6.21 5.32
C GLU A 72 2.75 -6.13 6.41
N VAL A 73 2.50 -5.35 7.45
CA VAL A 73 3.42 -5.02 8.55
C VAL A 73 3.26 -5.98 9.74
N ILE A 74 2.04 -6.49 9.96
CA ILE A 74 1.75 -7.53 10.97
C ILE A 74 1.09 -8.72 10.25
N PRO A 75 1.52 -9.98 10.50
CA PRO A 75 0.91 -11.14 9.88
C PRO A 75 -0.61 -11.21 10.11
N LEU A 76 -1.35 -11.65 9.09
CA LEU A 76 -2.82 -11.73 9.13
C LEU A 76 -3.39 -12.82 10.08
N ASN A 77 -2.52 -13.48 10.85
CA ASN A 77 -2.87 -14.44 11.91
C ASN A 77 -2.44 -13.96 13.31
N GLU A 78 -1.90 -12.76 13.43
CA GLU A 78 -1.50 -12.12 14.69
C GLU A 78 -2.37 -10.89 14.96
N VAL A 79 -2.55 -10.53 16.23
CA VAL A 79 -3.31 -9.35 16.64
C VAL A 79 -2.51 -8.07 16.36
N ALA A 80 -3.19 -7.04 15.84
CA ALA A 80 -2.69 -5.66 15.79
C ALA A 80 -3.46 -4.76 16.77
N TYR A 81 -2.78 -3.81 17.42
CA TYR A 81 -3.41 -2.88 18.36
C TYR A 81 -3.99 -1.65 17.63
N GLN A 82 -5.27 -1.72 17.25
CA GLN A 82 -5.84 -0.76 16.29
C GLN A 82 -7.17 -0.13 16.71
N ALA A 83 -8.08 -0.86 17.36
CA ALA A 83 -9.41 -0.36 17.76
C ALA A 83 -9.79 -0.80 19.18
N ASN A 84 -9.02 -0.35 20.18
CA ASN A 84 -9.13 -0.77 21.57
C ASN A 84 -9.26 0.37 22.59
N GLU A 85 -9.34 1.62 22.16
CA GLU A 85 -9.42 2.78 23.07
C GLU A 85 -10.75 2.89 23.82
N LYS A 86 -11.79 2.21 23.31
CA LYS A 86 -13.11 2.08 23.94
C LYS A 86 -13.66 0.69 23.68
N GLU A 87 -14.65 0.29 24.47
CA GLU A 87 -15.41 -0.93 24.23
C GLU A 87 -16.00 -0.95 22.81
N PRO A 88 -15.91 -2.07 22.08
CA PRO A 88 -16.52 -2.19 20.76
C PRO A 88 -18.04 -1.97 20.82
N ARG A 89 -18.53 -1.00 20.05
CA ARG A 89 -19.96 -0.72 19.85
C ARG A 89 -20.67 -1.85 19.10
N LEU A 90 -19.91 -2.59 18.28
CA LEU A 90 -20.38 -3.74 17.53
C LEU A 90 -20.17 -5.00 18.37
N SER A 91 -21.25 -5.52 18.97
CA SER A 91 -21.20 -6.73 19.81
C SER A 91 -20.66 -7.95 19.08
N THR A 92 -20.82 -8.03 17.76
CA THR A 92 -20.26 -9.08 16.89
C THR A 92 -18.73 -9.06 16.81
N LEU A 93 -18.11 -7.92 17.15
CA LEU A 93 -16.67 -7.71 17.19
C LEU A 93 -16.15 -7.61 18.64
N LYS A 94 -16.78 -8.31 19.58
CA LYS A 94 -16.27 -8.46 20.95
C LYS A 94 -15.97 -9.93 21.23
N ALA A 95 -14.69 -10.26 21.44
CA ALA A 95 -14.23 -11.55 21.94
C ALA A 95 -13.23 -11.36 23.07
N THR A 96 -13.06 -12.35 23.94
CA THR A 96 -12.15 -12.31 25.09
C THR A 96 -11.00 -13.30 24.94
N THR A 97 -9.86 -12.99 25.55
CA THR A 97 -8.72 -13.89 25.78
C THR A 97 -8.08 -13.57 27.14
N SER A 98 -7.05 -14.32 27.55
CA SER A 98 -6.27 -13.98 28.74
C SER A 98 -5.60 -12.60 28.64
N TYR A 99 -5.26 -12.14 27.44
CA TYR A 99 -4.64 -10.83 27.17
C TYR A 99 -5.65 -9.73 26.79
N TYR A 100 -6.95 -10.06 26.67
CA TYR A 100 -8.07 -9.12 26.55
C TYR A 100 -9.28 -9.64 27.35
N PRO A 101 -9.24 -9.59 28.69
CA PRO A 101 -10.27 -10.19 29.54
C PRO A 101 -11.63 -9.49 29.43
N GLU A 102 -11.65 -8.18 29.17
CA GLU A 102 -12.88 -7.37 29.03
C GLU A 102 -13.49 -7.45 27.63
N GLY A 103 -12.75 -8.05 26.70
CA GLY A 103 -13.15 -8.29 25.33
C GLY A 103 -12.84 -7.15 24.37
N ASN A 104 -12.42 -7.47 23.15
CA ASN A 104 -11.89 -6.49 22.21
C ASN A 104 -12.10 -6.88 20.74
N ALA A 105 -12.17 -5.88 19.85
CA ALA A 105 -12.29 -6.06 18.40
C ALA A 105 -10.98 -6.48 17.74
N ASN A 106 -9.82 -6.13 18.31
CA ASN A 106 -8.50 -6.49 17.79
C ASN A 106 -8.32 -8.01 17.65
N LEU A 107 -9.04 -8.81 18.44
CA LEU A 107 -9.01 -10.27 18.39
C LEU A 107 -9.71 -10.90 17.18
N LEU A 108 -10.51 -10.09 16.49
CA LEU A 108 -11.45 -10.52 15.46
C LEU A 108 -11.28 -9.79 14.12
N THR A 109 -10.31 -8.88 14.01
CA THR A 109 -10.27 -7.93 12.91
C THR A 109 -8.89 -7.78 12.31
N LEU A 110 -8.87 -7.62 10.99
CA LEU A 110 -7.72 -7.13 10.25
C LEU A 110 -7.86 -5.61 10.10
N SER A 111 -6.75 -4.87 10.12
CA SER A 111 -6.74 -3.41 9.99
C SER A 111 -5.98 -2.97 8.76
N ILE A 112 -6.55 -2.00 8.06
CA ILE A 112 -5.93 -1.34 6.92
C ILE A 112 -5.80 0.15 7.25
N GLU A 113 -4.58 0.66 7.26
CA GLU A 113 -4.24 2.07 7.43
C GLU A 113 -4.03 2.72 6.06
N MET A 114 -4.86 3.71 5.75
CA MET A 114 -4.75 4.48 4.50
C MET A 114 -3.84 5.70 4.74
N CYS A 115 -2.72 5.77 4.04
CA CYS A 115 -1.85 6.95 4.01
C CYS A 115 -2.59 8.14 3.38
N ILE A 116 -2.30 9.34 3.86
CA ILE A 116 -2.94 10.59 3.41
C ILE A 116 -1.90 11.51 2.75
N GLU A 117 -2.39 12.37 1.88
CA GLU A 117 -1.61 13.46 1.28
C GLU A 117 -1.46 14.63 2.27
N GLU A 118 -0.66 15.63 1.92
CA GLU A 118 -0.34 16.76 2.79
C GLU A 118 -1.57 17.53 3.30
N ASP A 119 -2.63 17.59 2.50
CA ASP A 119 -3.89 18.27 2.82
C ASP A 119 -4.84 17.41 3.68
N GLY A 120 -4.42 16.21 4.08
CA GLY A 120 -5.22 15.27 4.86
C GLY A 120 -6.21 14.43 4.03
N SER A 121 -6.23 14.59 2.71
CA SER A 121 -7.08 13.80 1.81
C SER A 121 -6.45 12.44 1.47
N PHE A 122 -7.28 11.53 0.95
CA PHE A 122 -6.77 10.30 0.34
C PHE A 122 -6.46 10.53 -1.13
N HIS A 123 -5.27 10.10 -1.57
CA HIS A 123 -4.99 9.99 -2.98
C HIS A 123 -5.93 8.97 -3.65
N PRO A 124 -6.43 9.21 -4.87
CA PRO A 124 -7.30 8.26 -5.58
C PRO A 124 -6.70 6.85 -5.70
N ASP A 125 -5.40 6.75 -5.99
CA ASP A 125 -4.71 5.46 -6.06
C ASP A 125 -4.64 4.75 -4.69
N THR A 126 -4.56 5.48 -3.57
CA THR A 126 -4.65 4.89 -2.22
C THR A 126 -6.03 4.26 -2.00
N VAL A 127 -7.10 4.96 -2.39
CA VAL A 127 -8.49 4.45 -2.29
C VAL A 127 -8.66 3.20 -3.14
N GLU A 128 -8.24 3.25 -4.41
CA GLU A 128 -8.34 2.12 -5.33
C GLU A 128 -7.48 0.93 -4.88
N ARG A 129 -6.27 1.16 -4.38
CA ARG A 129 -5.43 0.08 -3.86
C ARG A 129 -5.99 -0.51 -2.57
N THR A 130 -6.59 0.30 -1.71
CA THR A 130 -7.31 -0.19 -0.53
C THR A 130 -8.46 -1.11 -0.94
N ARG A 131 -9.22 -0.76 -1.98
CA ARG A 131 -10.25 -1.63 -2.58
C ARG A 131 -9.65 -2.97 -3.04
N LEU A 132 -8.49 -2.95 -3.71
CA LEU A 132 -7.79 -4.16 -4.14
C LEU A 132 -7.30 -5.01 -2.95
N VAL A 133 -6.80 -4.38 -1.87
CA VAL A 133 -6.41 -5.07 -0.63
C VAL A 133 -7.62 -5.74 0.01
N VAL A 134 -8.76 -5.05 0.11
CA VAL A 134 -10.01 -5.64 0.62
C VAL A 134 -10.41 -6.86 -0.21
N LYS A 135 -10.40 -6.77 -1.55
CA LYS A 135 -10.69 -7.92 -2.43
C LYS A 135 -9.71 -9.08 -2.25
N TYR A 136 -8.41 -8.78 -2.09
CA TYR A 136 -7.40 -9.79 -1.78
C TYR A 136 -7.72 -10.51 -0.46
N LEU A 137 -8.10 -9.76 0.58
CA LEU A 137 -8.51 -10.33 1.87
C LEU A 137 -9.82 -11.12 1.77
N GLN A 138 -10.80 -10.68 0.99
CA GLN A 138 -12.05 -11.42 0.73
C GLN A 138 -11.84 -12.74 -0.01
N ASN A 139 -10.81 -12.83 -0.85
CA ASN A 139 -10.42 -14.08 -1.49
C ASN A 139 -9.77 -15.05 -0.50
N LYS A 140 -8.95 -14.52 0.42
CA LYS A 140 -8.27 -15.30 1.46
C LYS A 140 -9.20 -15.72 2.60
N PHE A 141 -10.16 -14.88 2.94
CA PHE A 141 -11.12 -15.06 4.03
C PHE A 141 -12.55 -14.85 3.49
N PRO A 142 -13.19 -15.90 2.94
CA PRO A 142 -14.48 -15.78 2.27
C PRO A 142 -15.60 -15.17 3.11
N GLN A 143 -15.53 -15.26 4.44
CA GLN A 143 -16.47 -14.63 5.36
C GLN A 143 -16.48 -13.10 5.26
N LEU A 144 -15.42 -12.47 4.73
CA LEU A 144 -15.34 -11.02 4.53
C LEU A 144 -16.09 -10.53 3.28
N ARG A 145 -16.65 -11.43 2.46
CA ARG A 145 -17.36 -11.10 1.21
C ARG A 145 -18.68 -10.37 1.43
N ASP A 146 -19.23 -10.40 2.63
CA ASP A 146 -20.34 -9.55 3.03
C ASP A 146 -19.83 -8.14 3.38
N THR A 147 -19.41 -7.40 2.34
CA THR A 147 -18.69 -6.12 2.45
C THR A 147 -19.35 -5.15 3.42
N LYS A 148 -20.66 -4.92 3.26
CA LYS A 148 -21.42 -3.95 4.07
C LYS A 148 -21.36 -4.24 5.58
N ASN A 149 -21.29 -5.52 5.96
CA ASN A 149 -21.27 -5.92 7.37
C ASN A 149 -19.87 -6.24 7.89
N ARG A 150 -18.89 -6.46 6.98
CA ARG A 150 -17.54 -6.93 7.34
C ARG A 150 -16.42 -5.96 7.01
N VAL A 151 -16.69 -4.85 6.33
CA VAL A 151 -15.75 -3.75 6.11
C VAL A 151 -16.29 -2.53 6.84
N VAL A 152 -15.67 -2.17 7.95
CA VAL A 152 -16.11 -1.12 8.87
C VAL A 152 -15.02 -0.09 9.07
N ARG A 153 -15.38 1.11 9.52
CA ARG A 153 -14.41 2.14 9.95
C ARG A 153 -14.08 1.93 11.42
N HIS A 154 -12.93 2.43 11.87
CA HIS A 154 -12.64 2.52 13.30
C HIS A 154 -13.76 3.27 14.06
N TYR A 155 -14.32 4.30 13.43
CA TYR A 155 -15.51 5.01 13.91
C TYR A 155 -16.70 4.09 14.24
N ASP A 156 -16.98 3.09 13.41
CA ASP A 156 -18.09 2.18 13.62
C ASP A 156 -17.82 1.24 14.80
N VAL A 157 -16.54 0.94 15.07
CA VAL A 157 -16.10 0.07 16.18
C VAL A 157 -16.11 0.81 17.51
N THR A 158 -15.50 1.99 17.61
CA THR A 158 -15.27 2.68 18.91
C THR A 158 -15.84 4.10 18.97
N GLY A 159 -16.14 4.69 17.81
CA GLY A 159 -16.53 6.09 17.67
C GLY A 159 -15.41 7.09 17.48
N LYS A 160 -14.15 6.65 17.38
CA LYS A 160 -13.06 7.54 17.00
C LYS A 160 -13.30 8.07 15.59
N ILE A 161 -13.06 9.36 15.36
CA ILE A 161 -13.17 9.97 14.02
C ILE A 161 -12.02 9.48 13.13
N CYS A 162 -12.16 8.24 12.64
CA CYS A 162 -11.16 7.49 11.90
C CYS A 162 -11.87 6.46 10.99
N PRO A 163 -11.62 6.45 9.67
CA PRO A 163 -10.82 7.41 8.92
C PRO A 163 -11.56 8.75 8.78
N LYS A 164 -10.94 9.87 9.18
CA LYS A 164 -11.63 11.18 9.18
C LYS A 164 -12.25 11.54 7.83
N PRO A 165 -11.56 11.40 6.67
CA PRO A 165 -12.18 11.71 5.37
C PRO A 165 -13.47 10.93 5.09
N PHE A 166 -13.54 9.65 5.48
CA PHE A 166 -14.74 8.81 5.33
C PHE A 166 -15.76 8.97 6.46
N VAL A 167 -15.40 9.60 7.57
CA VAL A 167 -16.36 9.99 8.62
C VAL A 167 -17.03 11.31 8.26
N ASP A 168 -16.27 12.27 7.75
CA ASP A 168 -16.76 13.58 7.31
C ASP A 168 -17.62 13.45 6.03
N ASP A 169 -17.23 12.58 5.09
CA ASP A 169 -17.99 12.30 3.87
C ASP A 169 -18.56 10.86 3.85
N VAL A 170 -19.81 10.74 4.31
CA VAL A 170 -20.56 9.49 4.32
C VAL A 170 -20.87 8.99 2.89
N GLY A 171 -20.94 9.90 1.91
CA GLY A 171 -21.12 9.55 0.49
C GLY A 171 -19.90 8.82 -0.04
N ALA A 172 -18.71 9.39 0.15
CA ALA A 172 -17.44 8.77 -0.23
C ALA A 172 -17.23 7.38 0.41
N TRP A 173 -17.63 7.20 1.68
CA TRP A 173 -17.58 5.89 2.33
C TRP A 173 -18.52 4.87 1.66
N LYS A 174 -19.76 5.26 1.34
CA LYS A 174 -20.70 4.39 0.63
C LYS A 174 -20.19 4.03 -0.76
N ASP A 175 -19.62 4.98 -1.48
CA ASP A 175 -19.06 4.76 -2.80
C ASP A 175 -17.87 3.80 -2.76
N PHE A 176 -17.00 3.93 -1.74
CA PHE A 176 -15.92 2.99 -1.49
C PHE A 176 -16.45 1.56 -1.27
N LEU A 177 -17.42 1.37 -0.36
CA LEU A 177 -18.01 0.05 -0.12
C LEU A 177 -18.66 -0.53 -1.37
N ASN A 178 -19.44 0.28 -2.10
CA ASN A 178 -20.08 -0.13 -3.35
C ASN A 178 -19.03 -0.57 -4.40
N SER A 179 -17.89 0.13 -4.48
CA SER A 179 -16.81 -0.21 -5.42
C SER A 179 -16.17 -1.57 -5.14
N ILE A 180 -16.16 -2.02 -3.88
CA ILE A 180 -15.64 -3.34 -3.50
C ILE A 180 -16.55 -4.45 -4.06
N ASP A 181 -17.88 -4.29 -3.91
CA ASP A 181 -18.86 -5.27 -4.37
C ASP A 181 -19.11 -5.24 -5.86
N GLN A 182 -18.75 -4.14 -6.52
CA GLN A 182 -18.75 -4.11 -7.97
C GLN A 182 -17.83 -5.23 -8.46
N VAL A 183 -18.47 -6.24 -9.06
CA VAL A 183 -17.82 -7.15 -9.99
C VAL A 183 -17.13 -6.21 -10.95
N GLU A 184 -15.79 -6.23 -10.96
CA GLU A 184 -15.07 -5.60 -12.04
C GLU A 184 -15.79 -6.11 -13.27
N LYS A 185 -16.41 -5.23 -14.04
CA LYS A 185 -16.73 -5.60 -15.41
C LYS A 185 -15.36 -6.00 -15.92
N LYS A 186 -15.09 -7.32 -15.93
CA LYS A 186 -14.40 -7.92 -17.04
C LYS A 186 -15.22 -7.36 -18.17
N GLU A 187 -14.75 -6.26 -18.76
CA GLU A 187 -15.01 -6.06 -20.15
C GLU A 187 -14.77 -7.44 -20.72
N SER A 188 -15.86 -8.08 -21.17
CA SER A 188 -15.75 -9.15 -22.13
C SER A 188 -14.73 -8.62 -23.10
N LYS A 189 -13.56 -9.26 -23.17
CA LYS A 189 -12.55 -8.89 -24.17
C LYS A 189 -13.33 -8.61 -25.43
N PRO A 190 -13.42 -7.35 -25.93
CA PRO A 190 -13.80 -7.17 -27.30
C PRO A 190 -12.79 -8.04 -28.04
N ALA A 191 -13.28 -8.98 -28.87
CA ALA A 191 -12.44 -9.91 -29.62
C ALA A 191 -11.15 -9.19 -29.99
N ALA A 192 -10.03 -9.70 -29.48
CA ALA A 192 -8.79 -8.94 -29.33
C ALA A 192 -8.49 -8.14 -30.60
N LYS A 193 -8.81 -6.85 -30.58
CA LYS A 193 -8.08 -5.91 -31.41
C LYS A 193 -6.70 -5.82 -30.75
N PRO A 194 -5.60 -6.04 -31.48
CA PRO A 194 -4.28 -6.16 -30.90
C PRO A 194 -4.00 -4.94 -30.03
N GLN A 195 -3.94 -5.13 -28.70
CA GLN A 195 -3.43 -4.12 -27.79
C GLN A 195 -1.95 -3.99 -28.11
N THR A 196 -1.63 -2.94 -28.86
CA THR A 196 -0.25 -2.53 -29.10
C THR A 196 0.39 -2.31 -27.73
N LYS A 197 1.39 -3.13 -27.40
CA LYS A 197 2.28 -2.85 -26.27
C LYS A 197 2.68 -1.37 -26.38
N PRO A 198 2.65 -0.59 -25.27
CA PRO A 198 3.19 0.76 -25.31
C PRO A 198 4.56 0.70 -25.94
N SER A 199 4.84 1.59 -26.88
CA SER A 199 5.97 1.45 -27.81
C SER A 199 7.28 1.13 -27.09
N TYR A 200 7.45 1.59 -25.84
CA TYR A 200 8.63 1.42 -24.99
C TYR A 200 8.73 0.12 -24.18
N VAL A 201 7.66 -0.66 -23.97
CA VAL A 201 7.75 -1.83 -23.08
C VAL A 201 8.54 -2.95 -23.76
N GLY A 202 9.58 -3.45 -23.08
CA GLY A 202 10.49 -4.44 -23.62
C GLY A 202 11.60 -3.86 -24.50
N LYS A 203 11.56 -2.56 -24.79
CA LYS A 203 12.58 -1.83 -25.54
C LYS A 203 13.77 -1.47 -24.69
N ARG A 204 14.87 -1.11 -25.35
CA ARG A 204 16.08 -0.62 -24.71
C ARG A 204 15.93 0.86 -24.37
N ALA A 205 16.30 1.24 -23.16
CA ALA A 205 16.48 2.64 -22.76
C ALA A 205 17.95 3.01 -22.96
N GLU A 206 18.26 3.86 -23.93
CA GLU A 206 19.61 4.36 -24.23
C GLU A 206 19.80 5.79 -23.74
N SER A 207 20.92 6.06 -23.09
CA SER A 207 21.37 7.42 -22.81
C SER A 207 21.82 8.12 -24.09
N ILE A 208 21.13 9.19 -24.46
CA ILE A 208 21.56 10.13 -25.52
C ILE A 208 22.24 11.38 -24.96
N TYR A 209 22.46 11.41 -23.64
CA TYR A 209 23.11 12.52 -22.96
C TYR A 209 24.63 12.49 -23.20
N ARG A 210 25.18 13.62 -23.67
CA ARG A 210 26.60 13.76 -24.03
C ARG A 210 27.48 14.41 -22.96
N GLY A 211 26.90 14.77 -21.81
CA GLY A 211 27.66 15.28 -20.67
C GLY A 211 28.67 14.23 -20.18
N LYS A 212 29.86 14.67 -19.77
CA LYS A 212 30.93 13.78 -19.28
C LYS A 212 30.52 13.04 -18.01
N GLU A 213 29.64 13.64 -17.22
CA GLU A 213 29.06 13.14 -15.99
C GLU A 213 28.06 12.00 -16.20
N GLY A 214 27.51 11.83 -17.41
CA GLY A 214 26.49 10.80 -17.69
C GLY A 214 25.13 11.05 -17.03
N LEU A 215 24.26 10.04 -17.02
CA LEU A 215 22.94 10.09 -16.39
C LEU A 215 22.88 9.19 -15.17
N ASP A 216 22.45 9.72 -14.03
CA ASP A 216 22.25 8.90 -12.85
C ASP A 216 21.10 7.89 -13.03
N PHE A 217 21.32 6.69 -12.50
CA PHE A 217 20.28 5.70 -12.29
C PHE A 217 20.30 5.23 -10.83
N TYR A 218 19.14 4.78 -10.36
CA TYR A 218 18.86 4.63 -8.93
C TYR A 218 18.41 3.21 -8.60
N SER A 219 18.66 2.78 -7.38
CA SER A 219 18.19 1.48 -6.86
C SER A 219 16.72 1.52 -6.40
N LYS A 220 16.19 2.71 -6.13
CA LYS A 220 14.78 3.00 -5.82
C LYS A 220 14.21 4.03 -6.81
N ALA A 221 12.89 4.12 -6.93
CA ALA A 221 12.22 5.09 -7.79
C ALA A 221 12.23 6.50 -7.16
N THR A 222 13.34 7.22 -7.29
CA THR A 222 13.59 8.55 -6.70
C THR A 222 14.72 9.26 -7.46
N PHE A 223 14.83 10.59 -7.36
CA PHE A 223 15.99 11.35 -7.83
C PHE A 223 16.99 11.68 -6.69
N ASN A 224 16.83 11.08 -5.51
CA ASN A 224 17.71 11.30 -4.38
C ASN A 224 19.06 10.56 -4.52
N ASP A 225 20.16 11.31 -4.45
CA ASP A 225 21.53 10.83 -4.59
C ASP A 225 21.93 9.73 -3.60
N LYS A 226 21.26 9.63 -2.45
CA LYS A 226 21.44 8.52 -1.49
C LYS A 226 21.19 7.15 -2.14
N TYR A 227 20.29 7.09 -3.11
CA TYR A 227 19.91 5.87 -3.82
C TYR A 227 20.53 5.76 -5.20
N ARG A 228 21.48 6.64 -5.55
CA ARG A 228 22.20 6.55 -6.81
C ARG A 228 22.96 5.22 -6.87
N ALA A 229 22.55 4.38 -7.81
CA ALA A 229 23.16 3.07 -8.05
C ALA A 229 24.32 3.16 -9.05
N GLY A 230 24.35 4.20 -9.89
CA GLY A 230 25.46 4.47 -10.79
C GLY A 230 25.12 5.48 -11.86
N VAL A 231 25.99 5.55 -12.86
CA VAL A 231 25.93 6.49 -13.99
C VAL A 231 25.83 5.73 -15.31
N LEU A 232 24.97 6.22 -16.20
CA LEU A 232 24.76 5.74 -17.56
C LEU A 232 25.32 6.73 -18.58
N HIS A 233 26.48 6.40 -19.15
CA HIS A 233 27.15 7.23 -20.16
C HIS A 233 26.48 7.18 -21.54
N TYR A 234 26.85 8.12 -22.41
CA TYR A 234 26.36 8.22 -23.79
C TYR A 234 26.41 6.87 -24.53
N GLN A 235 25.30 6.49 -25.19
CA GLN A 235 25.08 5.22 -25.89
C GLN A 235 25.01 3.96 -25.01
N TYR A 236 25.21 4.07 -23.69
CA TYR A 236 24.92 2.97 -22.77
C TYR A 236 23.43 2.93 -22.44
N GLY A 237 22.94 1.75 -22.09
CA GLY A 237 21.52 1.57 -21.87
C GLY A 237 21.15 0.33 -21.07
N PHE A 238 19.88 0.30 -20.68
CA PHE A 238 19.27 -0.89 -20.10
C PHE A 238 18.50 -1.65 -21.18
N PRO A 239 18.70 -2.96 -21.32
CA PRO A 239 18.13 -3.76 -22.41
C PRO A 239 16.61 -3.86 -22.37
N LYS A 240 15.97 -3.57 -21.22
CA LYS A 240 14.53 -3.76 -21.06
C LYS A 240 13.92 -2.71 -20.16
N ILE A 241 13.04 -1.90 -20.73
CA ILE A 241 12.07 -1.09 -19.99
C ILE A 241 10.91 -1.99 -19.56
N VAL A 242 10.61 -1.97 -18.27
CA VAL A 242 9.49 -2.69 -17.65
C VAL A 242 8.24 -1.83 -17.70
N ARG A 243 8.34 -0.59 -17.20
CA ARG A 243 7.24 0.37 -17.15
C ARG A 243 7.76 1.81 -17.00
N LYS A 244 6.86 2.78 -17.15
CA LYS A 244 7.10 4.20 -16.90
C LYS A 244 6.34 4.63 -15.63
N LEU A 245 7.01 5.34 -14.74
CA LEU A 245 6.52 5.76 -13.42
C LEU A 245 6.59 7.29 -13.33
N LYS A 246 5.66 7.92 -12.59
CA LYS A 246 5.75 9.34 -12.23
C LYS A 246 6.32 9.42 -10.81
N VAL A 247 7.46 10.07 -10.66
CA VAL A 247 8.27 10.13 -9.44
C VAL A 247 8.68 11.57 -9.22
N GLU A 248 8.38 12.16 -8.06
CA GLU A 248 8.83 13.51 -7.68
C GLU A 248 8.54 14.58 -8.76
N GLY A 249 7.37 14.47 -9.42
CA GLY A 249 6.95 15.40 -10.47
C GLY A 249 7.52 15.14 -11.87
N ALA A 250 8.49 14.25 -12.03
CA ALA A 250 9.05 13.83 -13.31
C ALA A 250 8.71 12.37 -13.64
N TYR A 251 9.06 11.91 -14.84
CA TYR A 251 8.88 10.50 -15.20
C TYR A 251 10.20 9.74 -15.14
N MET A 252 10.15 8.49 -14.68
CA MET A 252 11.25 7.52 -14.72
C MET A 252 10.83 6.25 -15.47
N PHE A 253 11.78 5.53 -16.03
CA PHE A 253 11.61 4.15 -16.45
C PHE A 253 12.11 3.21 -15.36
N GLU A 254 11.27 2.23 -15.01
CA GLU A 254 11.76 1.01 -14.36
C GLU A 254 12.40 0.13 -15.44
N VAL A 255 13.66 -0.22 -15.24
CA VAL A 255 14.48 -0.91 -16.24
C VAL A 255 15.14 -2.13 -15.64
N LYS A 256 15.42 -3.14 -16.46
CA LYS A 256 16.25 -4.30 -16.10
C LYS A 256 17.58 -4.27 -16.82
N ASN A 257 18.66 -4.54 -16.10
CA ASN A 257 19.96 -4.81 -16.72
C ASN A 257 20.00 -6.23 -17.33
N SER A 258 21.11 -6.59 -17.99
CA SER A 258 21.30 -7.92 -18.61
C SER A 258 21.30 -9.07 -17.60
N LYS A 259 21.54 -8.80 -16.32
CA LYS A 259 21.48 -9.78 -15.21
C LYS A 259 20.09 -9.86 -14.55
N GLY A 260 19.12 -9.10 -15.05
CA GLY A 260 17.75 -9.08 -14.54
C GLY A 260 17.52 -8.21 -13.30
N HIS A 261 18.54 -7.48 -12.82
CA HIS A 261 18.41 -6.54 -11.70
C HIS A 261 17.64 -5.30 -12.15
N THR A 262 16.79 -4.80 -11.25
CA THR A 262 15.93 -3.63 -11.49
C THR A 262 16.63 -2.34 -11.07
N TYR A 263 16.50 -1.30 -11.88
CA TYR A 263 16.93 0.07 -11.59
C TYR A 263 15.91 1.08 -12.13
N TYR A 264 16.10 2.33 -11.78
CA TYR A 264 15.26 3.45 -12.19
C TYR A 264 16.09 4.54 -12.83
N ILE A 265 15.65 5.05 -13.99
CA ILE A 265 16.34 6.12 -14.72
C ILE A 265 15.32 7.13 -15.26
N THR A 266 15.71 8.39 -15.47
CA THR A 266 14.81 9.40 -16.07
C THR A 266 14.17 8.90 -17.37
N ALA A 267 12.88 9.20 -17.58
CA ALA A 267 12.17 8.92 -18.83
C ALA A 267 12.02 10.18 -19.71
N ALA A 268 12.81 11.23 -19.44
CA ALA A 268 12.79 12.45 -20.22
C ALA A 268 13.40 12.20 -21.61
N PRO A 269 12.68 12.49 -22.71
CA PRO A 269 13.13 12.20 -24.07
C PRO A 269 14.35 13.01 -24.50
N LYS A 270 14.68 14.09 -23.77
CA LYS A 270 15.93 14.84 -23.93
C LYS A 270 17.18 14.07 -23.48
N TYR A 271 17.01 13.03 -22.67
CA TYR A 271 18.10 12.26 -22.07
C TYR A 271 18.08 10.78 -22.45
N ILE A 272 16.88 10.20 -22.63
CA ILE A 272 16.71 8.80 -22.98
C ILE A 272 16.03 8.64 -24.34
N LYS A 273 16.65 7.83 -25.19
CA LYS A 273 16.06 7.26 -26.41
C LYS A 273 15.54 5.86 -26.11
N VAL A 274 14.38 5.53 -26.67
CA VAL A 274 13.75 4.22 -26.54
C VAL A 274 13.90 3.48 -27.87
N GLU A 275 14.54 2.31 -27.86
CA GLU A 275 14.89 1.52 -29.06
C GLU A 275 14.19 0.17 -29.13
#